data_AF-A0A7W0KAW7-F1
#
_entry.id   AF-A0A7W0KAW7-F1
#
_cell.length_a   1.000
_cell.length_b   1.000
_cell.length_c   1.000
_cell.angle_alpha   90.00
_cell.angle_beta   90.00
_cell.angle_gamma   90.00
#
_symmetry.space_group_name_H-M   'P 1'
#
loop_
_entity.id
_entity.type
_entity.pdbx_description
1 polymer ?
#
loop_
_entity_poly.entity_id
_entity_poly.type
_entity_poly.pdbx_seq_one_letter_code
_entity_poly.pdbx_strand_id
1 'polypeptide(L)' 'IMKACEMVGVSRRTIYNWIAAEKVEYVRTAGGSIRIFQDSLWRQPDGIRMSAPTPAA' A
#
# COMPACT_ATOMS: atom_id res chain seq x y z
N ILE A 1 -3.32 -7.63 -5.53
CA ILE A 1 -3.70 -6.30 -6.08
C ILE A 1 -5.19 -5.99 -5.95
N MET A 2 -6.10 -6.77 -6.53
CA MET A 2 -7.55 -6.46 -6.54
C MET A 2 -8.14 -6.23 -5.14
N LYS A 3 -7.78 -7.09 -4.16
CA LYS A 3 -8.27 -6.95 -2.78
C LYS A 3 -7.82 -5.65 -2.10
N ALA A 4 -6.61 -5.17 -2.40
CA ALA A 4 -6.12 -3.90 -1.87
C ALA A 4 -6.91 -2.71 -2.46
N CYS A 5 -7.29 -2.78 -3.74
CA CYS A 5 -8.12 -1.75 -4.38
C CYS A 5 -9.49 -1.64 -3.69
N GLU A 6 -10.11 -2.78 -3.39
CA GLU A 6 -11.39 -2.85 -2.68
C GLU A 6 -11.28 -2.33 -1.24
N MET A 7 -10.24 -2.72 -0.49
CA MET A 7 -10.08 -2.32 0.92
C MET A 7 -9.90 -0.81 1.11
N VAL A 8 -9.16 -0.14 0.21
CA VAL A 8 -8.87 1.30 0.34
C VAL A 8 -9.68 2.18 -0.61
N GLY A 9 -10.55 1.58 -1.45
CA GLY A 9 -11.40 2.30 -2.39
C GLY A 9 -10.64 3.02 -3.50
N VAL A 10 -9.49 2.52 -3.94
CA VAL A 10 -8.66 3.16 -4.99
C VAL A 10 -8.51 2.31 -6.24
N SER A 11 -8.15 2.95 -7.35
CA SER A 11 -7.88 2.27 -8.61
C SER A 11 -6.62 1.38 -8.55
N ARG A 12 -6.56 0.36 -9.41
CA ARG A 12 -5.35 -0.46 -9.62
C ARG A 12 -4.12 0.38 -9.95
N ARG A 13 -4.29 1.43 -10.75
CA ARG A 13 -3.21 2.35 -11.12
C ARG A 13 -2.64 3.05 -9.89
N THR A 14 -3.49 3.45 -8.95
CA THR A 14 -3.05 4.06 -7.69
C THR A 14 -2.21 3.09 -6.86
N ILE A 15 -2.63 1.83 -6.77
CA ILE A 15 -1.85 0.78 -6.08
C ILE A 15 -0.49 0.57 -6.75
N TYR A 16 -0.41 0.53 -8.07
CA TYR A 16 0.87 0.44 -8.77
C TYR A 16 1.76 1.67 -8.57
N ASN A 17 1.17 2.86 -8.54
CA ASN A 17 1.92 4.08 -8.22
C ASN A 17 2.48 4.05 -6.80
N TRP A 18 1.77 3.44 -5.85
CA TRP A 18 2.27 3.26 -4.48
C TRP A 18 3.42 2.25 -4.43
N ILE A 19 3.31 1.14 -5.14
CA ILE A 19 4.39 0.15 -5.27
C ILE A 19 5.63 0.79 -5.89
N ALA A 20 5.47 1.54 -6.99
CA ALA A 20 6.58 2.19 -7.69
C ALA A 20 7.23 3.31 -6.88
N ALA A 21 6.48 3.93 -5.97
CA ALA A 21 6.99 4.97 -5.07
C ALA A 21 7.41 4.41 -3.70
N GLU A 22 7.51 3.08 -3.55
CA GLU A 22 7.93 2.39 -2.33
C GLU A 22 7.09 2.74 -1.09
N LYS A 23 5.80 3.03 -1.31
CA LYS A 23 4.84 3.50 -0.30
C LYS A 23 4.10 2.37 0.42
N VAL A 24 4.25 1.15 -0.07
CA VAL A 24 3.57 -0.06 0.42
C VAL A 24 4.55 -1.21 0.36
N GLU A 25 4.47 -2.09 1.35
CA GLU A 25 5.26 -3.31 1.38
C GLU A 25 4.53 -4.40 0.60
N TYR A 26 5.29 -5.16 -0.19
CA TYR A 26 4.73 -6.19 -1.03
C TYR A 26 5.71 -7.34 -1.24
N VAL A 27 5.14 -8.51 -1.54
CA VAL A 27 5.88 -9.71 -1.96
C VAL A 27 5.43 -10.09 -3.37
N ARG A 28 6.41 -10.43 -4.21
CA ARG A 28 6.17 -11.11 -5.48
C ARG A 28 6.21 -12.61 -5.25
N THR A 29 5.11 -13.27 -5.56
CA THR A 29 5.03 -14.74 -5.52
C THR A 29 5.72 -15.35 -6.73
N ALA A 30 6.12 -16.61 -6.64
CA ALA A 30 6.75 -17.36 -7.74
C ALA A 30 5.91 -17.38 -9.03
N GLY A 31 4.58 -17.23 -8.93
CA GLY A 31 3.67 -17.09 -10.06
C GLY A 31 3.49 -15.67 -10.59
N GLY A 32 4.38 -14.73 -10.25
CA GLY A 32 4.36 -13.34 -10.73
C GLY A 32 3.26 -12.45 -10.11
N SER A 33 2.42 -13.01 -9.24
CA SER A 33 1.37 -12.26 -8.56
C SER A 33 1.95 -11.40 -7.42
N ILE A 34 1.48 -10.16 -7.31
CA ILE A 34 1.86 -9.22 -6.24
C ILE A 34 0.86 -9.31 -5.07
N ARG A 35 1.38 -9.60 -3.88
CA ARG A 35 0.66 -9.56 -2.60
C ARG A 35 1.16 -8.36 -1.80
N ILE A 36 0.25 -7.54 -1.32
CA ILE A 36 0.56 -6.32 -0.55
C ILE A 36 0.23 -6.62 0.90
N PHE A 37 1.12 -6.25 1.82
CA PHE A 37 0.85 -6.37 3.25
C PHE A 37 -0.22 -5.38 3.64
N GLN A 38 -1.29 -5.86 4.27
CA GLN A 38 -2.44 -5.06 4.63
C GLN A 38 -2.06 -3.89 5.55
N ASP A 39 -1.17 -4.14 6.50
CA ASP A 39 -0.72 -3.14 7.49
C ASP A 39 0.09 -1.99 6.87
N SER A 40 0.72 -2.25 5.72
CA SER A 40 1.48 -1.24 4.98
C SER A 40 0.61 -0.35 4.09
N LEU A 41 -0.70 -0.60 3.99
CA LEU A 41 -1.59 0.20 3.17
C LEU A 41 -1.76 1.60 3.78
N TRP A 42 -1.15 2.59 3.12
CA TRP A 42 -1.04 3.96 3.62
C TRP A 42 -2.35 4.73 3.79
N ARG A 43 -3.46 4.18 3.31
CA ARG A 43 -4.79 4.67 3.65
C ARG A 43 -5.54 3.56 4.37
N GLN A 44 -5.75 3.76 5.66
CA GLN A 44 -6.92 3.19 6.31
C GLN A 44 -8.16 3.93 5.74
N PRO A 45 -9.33 3.27 5.67
CA PRO A 45 -10.55 3.86 5.08
C PRO A 45 -10.92 5.26 5.62
N ASP A 46 -10.38 5.68 6.77
CA ASP A 46 -10.63 6.97 7.42
C ASP A 46 -9.52 8.02 7.29
N GLY A 47 -8.66 7.95 6.27
CA GLY A 47 -7.81 9.10 5.90
C GLY A 47 -6.77 9.55 6.93
N ILE A 48 -6.55 8.79 8.00
CA ILE A 48 -5.48 9.05 8.96
C ILE A 48 -4.17 8.70 8.28
N ARG A 49 -3.52 9.74 7.78
CA ARG A 49 -2.14 9.72 7.31
C ARG A 49 -1.28 9.38 8.52
N MET A 50 -0.82 8.12 8.64
CA MET A 50 0.31 7.81 9.53
C MET A 50 1.52 8.54 8.96
N SER A 51 1.74 9.76 9.45
CA SER A 51 3.03 10.42 9.35
C SER A 51 4.03 9.50 10.01
N ALA A 52 5.09 9.13 9.27
CA ALA A 52 6.25 8.51 9.86
C ALA A 52 6.69 9.32 11.10
N PRO A 53 7.20 8.68 12.17
CA PRO A 53 7.81 9.43 13.25
C PRO A 53 9.00 10.19 12.67
N THR A 54 8.92 11.52 12.66
CA THR A 54 10.09 12.38 12.51
C THR A 54 11.11 11.91 13.55
N PRO A 55 12.32 11.47 13.18
CA PRO A 55 13.36 11.22 14.17
C PRO A 55 13.65 12.57 14.84
N ALA A 56 13.32 12.66 16.13
CA ALA A 56 13.68 13.80 16.96
C ALA A 56 15.21 13.91 17.01
N ALA A 57 15.67 15.16 16.98
CA ALA A 57 17.07 15.59 16.98
C ALA A 57 17.94 14.96 18.07
#